data_AF-A0A260WS61-F1
#
_entry.id   AF-A0A260WS61-F1
#
_cell.length_a   1.000
_cell.length_b   1.000
_cell.length_c   1.000
_cell.angle_alpha   90.00
_cell.angle_beta   90.00
_cell.angle_gamma   90.00
#
_symmetry.space_group_name_H-M   'P 1'
#
loop_
_entity.id
_entity.type
_entity.pdbx_description
1 polymer ?
#
loop_
_entity_poly.entity_id
_entity_poly.type
_entity_poly.pdbx_seq_one_letter_code
_entity_poly.pdbx_strand_id
1 'polypeptide(L)'
;MTDQADQSDAALIDEAIERLEAAAGRTPSVLTLARHLGLANTTFRRRYPDIVDRLRASGPASTAPAVDPLKVDSDIVRLRQRNRQLTDDLTLAMSSIQRLSIDNRSLRRQLDAAAAVTHLPRRGDEIGF
;
A
#
# COMPACT_ATOMS: atom_id res chain seq x y z
N MET A 1 -47.05 -0.63 0.81
CA MET A 1 -46.25 -0.07 1.92
C MET A 1 -44.77 -0.49 1.87
N THR A 2 -44.39 -1.46 1.03
CA THR A 2 -43.00 -1.92 0.81
C THR A 2 -42.19 -1.05 -0.16
N ASP A 3 -42.85 -0.37 -1.10
CA ASP A 3 -42.23 0.41 -2.17
C ASP A 3 -41.43 1.63 -1.67
N GLN A 4 -41.91 2.29 -0.60
CA GLN A 4 -41.25 3.45 -0.01
C GLN A 4 -40.01 3.09 0.83
N ALA A 5 -39.99 1.89 1.42
CA ALA A 5 -38.82 1.36 2.13
C ALA A 5 -37.74 0.91 1.13
N ASP A 6 -38.14 0.29 0.02
CA ASP A 6 -37.20 -0.10 -1.05
C ASP A 6 -36.59 1.12 -1.76
N GLN A 7 -37.38 2.18 -1.99
CA GLN A 7 -36.86 3.45 -2.53
C GLN A 7 -35.90 4.15 -1.55
N SER A 8 -36.19 4.08 -0.25
CA SER A 8 -35.31 4.65 0.78
C SER A 8 -34.00 3.86 0.91
N ASP A 9 -34.07 2.53 0.84
CA ASP A 9 -32.89 1.66 0.77
C ASP A 9 -32.06 1.92 -0.50
N ALA A 10 -32.71 2.07 -1.66
CA ALA A 10 -32.03 2.40 -2.91
C ALA A 10 -31.30 3.75 -2.86
N ALA A 11 -31.93 4.79 -2.28
CA ALA A 11 -31.32 6.10 -2.12
C ALA A 11 -30.09 6.06 -1.20
N LEU A 12 -30.15 5.31 -0.10
CA LEU A 12 -28.99 5.09 0.78
C LEU A 12 -27.85 4.36 0.07
N ILE A 13 -28.18 3.41 -0.80
CA ILE A 13 -27.18 2.67 -1.58
C ILE A 13 -26.54 3.58 -2.63
N ASP A 14 -27.31 4.46 -3.27
CA ASP A 14 -26.79 5.44 -4.23
C ASP A 14 -25.84 6.45 -3.55
N GLU A 15 -26.20 6.97 -2.37
CA GLU A 15 -25.33 7.84 -1.58
C GLU A 15 -24.03 7.12 -1.15
N ALA A 16 -24.12 5.84 -0.78
CA ALA A 16 -22.97 5.02 -0.46
C ALA A 16 -22.05 4.80 -1.67
N ILE A 17 -22.61 4.64 -2.88
CA ILE A 17 -21.85 4.53 -4.12
C ILE A 17 -21.09 5.83 -4.36
N GLU A 18 -21.76 6.98 -4.33
CA GLU A 18 -21.15 8.29 -4.56
C GLU A 18 -19.99 8.57 -3.58
N ARG A 19 -20.19 8.27 -2.28
CA ARG A 19 -19.15 8.44 -1.26
C ARG A 19 -17.93 7.56 -1.51
N LEU A 20 -18.13 6.31 -1.94
CA LEU A 20 -17.04 5.39 -2.23
C LEU A 20 -16.32 5.74 -3.54
N GLU A 21 -17.03 6.27 -4.54
CA GLU A 21 -16.44 6.79 -5.77
C GLU A 21 -15.58 8.02 -5.51
N ALA A 22 -16.07 8.97 -4.70
CA ALA A 22 -15.31 10.16 -4.31
C ALA A 22 -14.01 9.80 -3.57
N ALA A 23 -14.02 8.75 -2.74
CA ALA A 23 -12.86 8.31 -1.97
C ALA A 23 -11.83 7.52 -2.80
N ALA A 24 -12.27 6.70 -3.76
CA ALA A 24 -11.41 5.78 -4.52
C ALA A 24 -11.14 6.23 -5.96
N GLY A 25 -11.86 7.24 -6.46
CA GLY A 25 -11.79 7.71 -7.86
C GLY A 25 -12.29 6.69 -8.89
N ARG A 26 -13.03 5.66 -8.47
CA ARG A 26 -13.55 4.58 -9.33
C ARG A 26 -14.84 3.98 -8.77
N THR A 27 -15.64 3.37 -9.65
CA THR A 27 -16.84 2.61 -9.29
C THR A 27 -16.51 1.53 -8.24
N PRO A 28 -17.20 1.50 -7.08
CA PRO A 28 -16.93 0.54 -6.01
C PRO A 28 -17.35 -0.88 -6.42
N SER A 29 -16.60 -1.89 -5.97
CA SER A 29 -17.01 -3.27 -6.19
C SER A 29 -18.24 -3.62 -5.34
N VAL A 30 -19.05 -4.56 -5.81
CA VAL A 30 -20.22 -5.11 -5.07
C VAL A 30 -19.83 -5.56 -3.65
N LEU A 31 -18.63 -6.13 -3.49
CA LEU A 31 -18.13 -6.55 -2.17
C LEU A 31 -17.79 -5.36 -1.27
N THR A 32 -17.19 -4.31 -1.83
CA THR A 32 -16.85 -3.08 -1.10
C THR A 32 -18.12 -2.38 -0.62
N LEU A 33 -19.13 -2.29 -1.48
CA LEU A 33 -20.42 -1.69 -1.15
C LEU A 33 -21.17 -2.49 -0.08
N ALA A 34 -21.22 -3.82 -0.20
CA ALA A 34 -21.83 -4.68 0.81
C ALA A 34 -21.15 -4.53 2.19
N ARG A 35 -19.81 -4.44 2.23
CA ARG A 35 -19.06 -4.18 3.47
C ARG A 35 -19.34 -2.80 4.05
N HIS A 36 -19.45 -1.77 3.20
CA HIS A 36 -19.75 -0.41 3.64
C HIS A 36 -21.14 -0.32 4.30
N LEU A 37 -22.10 -1.12 3.82
CA LEU A 37 -23.45 -1.23 4.35
C LEU A 37 -23.58 -2.24 5.51
N GLY A 38 -22.49 -2.87 5.94
CA GLY A 38 -22.51 -3.86 7.02
C GLY A 38 -23.21 -5.18 6.67
N LEU A 39 -23.41 -5.47 5.39
CA LEU A 39 -24.14 -6.64 4.91
C LEU A 39 -23.18 -7.73 4.41
N ALA A 40 -23.56 -9.00 4.62
CA ALA A 40 -22.91 -10.10 3.94
C ALA A 40 -23.14 -9.99 2.42
N ASN A 41 -22.08 -10.19 1.62
CA ASN A 41 -22.14 -10.06 0.15
C ASN A 41 -23.22 -10.96 -0.49
N THR A 42 -23.45 -12.16 0.05
CA THR A 42 -24.53 -13.07 -0.41
C THR A 42 -25.92 -12.50 -0.15
N THR A 43 -26.10 -11.78 0.96
CA THR A 43 -27.38 -11.14 1.34
C THR A 43 -27.62 -9.92 0.48
N PHE A 44 -26.59 -9.08 0.29
CA PHE A 44 -26.65 -7.91 -0.59
C PHE A 44 -27.05 -8.29 -2.03
N ARG A 45 -26.41 -9.33 -2.58
CA ARG A 45 -26.70 -9.80 -3.95
C ARG A 45 -28.12 -10.34 -4.13
N ARG A 46 -28.71 -10.92 -3.09
CA ARG A 46 -30.08 -11.46 -3.13
C ARG A 46 -31.12 -10.37 -2.97
N ARG A 47 -30.84 -9.35 -2.16
CA ARG A 47 -31.78 -8.26 -1.85
C ARG A 47 -31.79 -7.17 -2.91
N TYR A 48 -30.66 -6.91 -3.56
CA TYR A 48 -30.52 -5.84 -4.55
C TYR A 48 -29.88 -6.34 -5.86
N PRO A 49 -30.51 -7.28 -6.58
CA PRO A 49 -29.97 -7.81 -7.83
C PRO A 49 -29.79 -6.70 -8.89
N ASP A 50 -30.73 -5.77 -8.98
CA ASP A 50 -30.69 -4.68 -9.98
C ASP A 50 -29.50 -3.75 -9.78
N ILE A 51 -29.15 -3.46 -8.51
CA ILE A 51 -28.00 -2.63 -8.17
C ILE A 51 -26.69 -3.37 -8.48
N VAL A 52 -26.65 -4.69 -8.27
CA VAL A 52 -25.50 -5.53 -8.62
C VAL A 52 -25.28 -5.53 -10.13
N ASP A 53 -26.34 -5.64 -10.92
CA ASP A 53 -26.26 -5.60 -12.37
C ASP A 53 -25.87 -4.22 -12.88
N ARG A 54 -26.39 -3.15 -12.27
CA ARG A 54 -25.97 -1.77 -12.53
C ARG A 54 -24.49 -1.56 -12.21
N LEU A 55 -23.99 -2.01 -11.06
CA LEU A 55 -22.56 -1.94 -10.70
C LEU A 55 -21.66 -2.76 -11.63
N ARG A 56 -22.17 -3.86 -12.19
CA ARG A 56 -21.45 -4.65 -13.21
C ARG A 56 -21.44 -3.97 -14.58
N ALA A 57 -22.53 -3.29 -14.94
CA ALA A 57 -22.64 -2.54 -16.19
C ALA A 57 -21.88 -1.19 -16.15
N SER A 58 -21.85 -0.54 -14.99
CA SER A 58 -21.13 0.72 -14.71
C SER A 58 -19.69 0.52 -14.27
N GLY A 59 -19.31 -0.69 -13.84
CA GLY A 59 -17.91 -1.10 -13.85
C GLY A 59 -17.35 -0.83 -15.24
N PRO A 60 -16.06 -0.43 -15.38
CA PRO A 60 -15.52 -0.08 -16.67
C PRO A 60 -15.91 -1.20 -17.63
N ALA A 61 -16.60 -0.84 -18.73
CA ALA A 61 -16.78 -1.74 -19.86
C ALA A 61 -15.39 -2.27 -20.13
N SER A 62 -15.15 -3.48 -19.65
CA SER A 62 -13.82 -4.03 -19.68
C SER A 62 -13.70 -4.53 -21.10
N THR A 63 -13.35 -3.61 -22.01
CA THR A 63 -12.12 -3.79 -22.76
C THR A 63 -10.97 -3.98 -21.76
N ALA A 64 -11.05 -5.01 -20.92
CA ALA A 64 -9.88 -5.75 -20.56
C ALA A 64 -9.36 -6.19 -21.93
N PRO A 65 -8.20 -5.69 -22.40
CA PRO A 65 -7.49 -6.46 -23.41
C PRO A 65 -7.42 -7.86 -22.80
N ALA A 66 -7.88 -8.90 -23.51
CA ALA A 66 -7.93 -10.26 -22.98
C ALA A 66 -6.65 -10.53 -22.18
N VAL A 67 -6.75 -10.45 -20.86
CA VAL A 67 -5.57 -10.46 -20.00
C VAL A 67 -5.25 -11.93 -19.90
N ASP A 68 -4.31 -12.36 -20.73
CA ASP A 68 -3.85 -13.72 -20.80
C ASP A 68 -3.39 -14.14 -19.38
N PRO A 69 -4.08 -15.08 -18.71
CA PRO A 69 -3.78 -15.48 -17.34
C PRO A 69 -2.31 -15.91 -17.19
N LEU A 70 -1.73 -16.48 -18.25
CA LEU A 70 -0.33 -16.86 -18.32
C LEU A 70 0.62 -15.67 -18.22
N LYS A 71 0.25 -14.51 -18.78
CA LYS A 71 1.05 -13.28 -18.68
C LYS A 71 1.01 -12.70 -17.28
N VAL A 72 -0.15 -12.71 -16.62
CA VAL A 72 -0.29 -12.22 -15.24
C VAL A 72 0.56 -13.05 -14.29
N ASP A 73 0.52 -14.38 -14.40
CA ASP A 73 1.37 -15.25 -13.58
C ASP A 73 2.85 -15.01 -13.85
N SER A 74 3.24 -14.81 -15.11
CA SER A 74 4.62 -14.49 -15.47
C SER A 74 5.10 -13.15 -14.89
N ASP A 75 4.24 -12.14 -14.86
CA ASP A 75 4.55 -10.82 -14.34
C ASP A 75 4.64 -10.82 -12.81
N ILE A 76 3.78 -11.61 -12.13
CA ILE A 76 3.88 -11.81 -10.68
C ILE A 76 5.18 -12.52 -10.31
N VAL A 77 5.58 -13.55 -11.07
CA VAL A 77 6.86 -14.24 -10.84
C VAL A 77 8.04 -13.29 -11.05
N ARG A 78 8.04 -12.51 -12.14
CA ARG A 78 9.06 -11.49 -12.42
C ARG A 78 9.12 -10.44 -11.31
N LEU A 79 7.97 -9.97 -10.85
CA LEU A 79 7.89 -8.97 -9.79
C LEU A 79 8.45 -9.51 -8.47
N ARG A 80 8.10 -10.74 -8.09
CA ARG A 80 8.65 -11.42 -6.91
C ARG A 80 10.16 -11.62 -7.02
N GLN A 81 10.66 -12.01 -8.19
CA GLN A 81 12.09 -12.14 -8.43
C GLN A 81 12.82 -10.80 -8.28
N ARG A 82 12.29 -9.74 -8.88
CA ARG A 82 12.88 -8.40 -8.77
C ARG A 82 12.85 -7.87 -7.35
N ASN A 83 11.77 -8.14 -6.60
CA ASN A 83 11.66 -7.73 -5.20
C ASN A 83 12.71 -8.45 -4.32
N ARG A 84 12.93 -9.75 -4.55
CA ARG A 84 14.02 -10.50 -3.89
C ARG A 84 15.39 -9.90 -4.21
N GLN A 85 15.68 -9.67 -5.49
CA GLN A 85 16.95 -9.08 -5.92
C GLN A 85 17.19 -7.70 -5.28
N LEU A 86 16.17 -6.84 -5.27
CA LEU A 86 16.27 -5.52 -4.61
C LEU A 86 16.53 -5.64 -3.10
N THR A 87 15.94 -6.63 -2.44
CA THR A 87 16.16 -6.88 -1.01
C THR A 87 17.59 -7.35 -0.74
N ASP A 88 18.12 -8.22 -1.59
CA ASP A 88 19.51 -8.70 -1.51
C ASP A 88 20.49 -7.55 -1.75
N ASP A 89 20.24 -6.72 -2.77
CA ASP A 89 21.05 -5.55 -3.09
C ASP A 89 21.06 -4.54 -1.94
N LEU A 90 19.91 -4.28 -1.31
CA LEU A 90 19.83 -3.42 -0.12
C LEU A 90 20.63 -3.97 1.05
N THR A 91 20.53 -5.27 1.30
CA THR A 91 21.29 -5.95 2.37
C THR A 91 22.79 -5.82 2.12
N LEU A 92 23.24 -6.03 0.88
CA LEU A 92 24.63 -5.87 0.49
C LEU A 92 25.10 -4.41 0.64
N ALA A 93 24.30 -3.44 0.19
CA ALA A 93 24.63 -2.03 0.32
C ALA A 93 24.74 -1.60 1.79
N MET A 94 23.80 -2.04 2.64
CA MET A 94 23.84 -1.76 4.08
C MET A 94 25.12 -2.32 4.73
N SER A 95 25.47 -3.57 4.44
CA SER A 95 26.70 -4.18 4.98
C SER A 95 27.96 -3.44 4.53
N SER A 96 27.98 -2.96 3.28
CA SER A 96 29.09 -2.19 2.71
C SER A 96 29.23 -0.84 3.41
N ILE A 97 28.12 -0.14 3.65
CA ILE A 97 28.09 1.14 4.37
C ILE A 97 28.57 0.95 5.82
N GLN A 98 28.13 -0.11 6.49
CA GLN A 98 28.56 -0.41 7.86
C GLN A 98 30.07 -0.65 7.93
N ARG A 99 30.61 -1.47 7.03
CA ARG A 99 32.04 -1.73 6.95
C ARG A 99 32.83 -0.45 6.67
N LEU A 100 32.43 0.32 5.65
CA LEU A 100 33.07 1.60 5.33
C LEU A 100 33.01 2.59 6.49
N SER A 101 31.93 2.59 7.26
CA SER A 101 31.78 3.46 8.45
C SER A 101 32.76 3.07 9.56
N ILE A 102 32.97 1.76 9.78
CA ILE A 102 33.95 1.25 10.74
C ILE A 102 35.37 1.60 10.27
N ASP A 103 35.67 1.34 8.99
CA ASP A 103 36.99 1.60 8.40
C ASP A 103 37.30 3.10 8.44
N ASN A 104 36.35 3.95 8.08
CA ASN A 104 36.51 5.41 8.14
C ASN A 104 36.80 5.89 9.57
N ARG A 105 36.09 5.36 10.58
CA ARG A 105 36.35 5.68 11.99
C ARG A 105 37.72 5.18 12.45
N SER A 106 38.15 4.02 11.98
CA SER A 106 39.49 3.49 12.26
C SER A 106 40.59 4.38 11.67
N LEU A 107 40.46 4.74 10.39
CA LEU A 107 41.40 5.62 9.69
C LEU A 107 41.47 7.00 10.32
N ARG A 108 40.33 7.58 10.73
CA ARG A 108 40.32 8.85 11.47
C ARG A 108 41.09 8.76 12.79
N ARG A 109 40.91 7.69 13.57
CA ARG A 109 41.68 7.47 14.81
C ARG A 109 43.18 7.31 14.53
N GLN A 110 43.56 6.60 13.47
CA GLN A 110 44.96 6.45 13.07
C GLN A 110 45.57 7.79 12.65
N LEU A 111 44.83 8.61 11.90
CA LEU A 111 45.26 9.97 11.53
C LEU A 111 45.41 10.87 12.75
N ASP A 112 44.44 10.88 13.66
CA ASP A 112 44.51 11.67 14.90
C ASP A 112 45.72 11.29 15.75
N ALA A 113 46.00 9.99 15.87
CA ALA A 113 47.16 9.47 16.58
C ALA A 113 48.48 9.87 15.90
N ALA A 114 48.55 9.78 14.57
CA ALA A 114 49.74 10.17 13.80
C ALA A 114 49.98 11.68 13.81
N ALA A 115 48.91 12.48 13.83
CA ALA A 115 48.96 13.93 13.84
C ALA A 115 49.07 14.54 15.26
N ALA A 116 49.18 13.72 16.31
CA ALA A 116 49.24 14.14 17.72
C ALA A 116 48.11 15.12 18.12
N VAL A 117 46.92 14.96 17.50
CA VAL A 117 45.79 15.87 17.71
C VAL A 117 45.20 15.60 19.09
N THR A 118 45.36 16.56 20.01
CA THR A 118 44.73 16.50 21.33
C THR A 118 43.31 17.04 21.22
N HIS A 119 42.31 16.15 21.32
CA HIS A 119 40.90 16.56 21.34
C HIS A 119 40.58 17.24 22.67
N LEU A 120 40.21 18.52 22.62
CA LEU A 120 39.71 19.26 23.78
C LEU A 120 38.29 18.78 24.12
N PRO A 121 37.98 18.52 25.40
CA PRO A 121 36.64 18.07 25.79
C PRO A 121 35.61 19.10 25.36
N ARG A 122 34.54 18.62 24.72
CA ARG A 122 33.43 19.45 24.30
C ARG A 122 32.70 19.92 25.55
N ARG A 123 32.85 21.21 25.87
CA ARG A 123 32.21 21.91 26.99
C ARG A 123 30.69 21.75 26.86
N GLY A 124 30.10 20.75 27.55
CA GLY A 124 28.69 20.41 27.40
C GLY A 124 28.18 19.25 28.26
N ASP A 125 29.04 18.32 28.69
CA ASP A 125 28.63 17.15 29.53
C ASP A 125 28.66 17.40 31.05
N GLU A 126 28.90 18.65 31.50
CA GLU A 126 29.04 18.98 32.94
C GLU A 126 27.77 19.55 33.62
N ILE A 127 26.59 19.55 32.97
CA ILE A 127 25.37 19.98 33.67
C ILE A 127 24.22 18.99 33.41
N GLY A 128 24.08 18.02 34.32
CA GLY A 128 22.89 17.20 34.49
C GLY A 128 22.78 16.77 35.94
N PHE A 129 22.12 17.60 36.75
CA PHE A 129 21.66 17.30 38.11
C PHE A 129 20.53 16.27 38.08
#